data_AF-A0A7C5VE48-F1
#
_entry.id   AF-A0A7C5VE48-F1
#
_cell.length_a   1.000
_cell.length_b   1.000
_cell.length_c   1.000
_cell.angle_alpha   90.00
_cell.angle_beta   90.00
_cell.angle_gamma   90.00
#
_symmetry.space_group_name_H-M   'P 1'
#
loop_
_entity.id
_entity.type
_entity.pdbx_description
1 polymer ?
#
loop_
_entity_poly.entity_id
_entity_poly.type
_entity_poly.pdbx_seq_one_letter_code
_entity_poly.pdbx_strand_id
1 'polypeptide(L)'
;MQVDESTILLVLIVAVTASIVAGNFIGRRRVESVTEVLRRSLTRMGAEVRVVRRSSSMALVSGKRLGELVEFSVLVGIVPRSNAFGFVAARLAGRRDLVMLRGAVARPPVRSVALLRKGTPAVRSARAWGEHSSDLGDFVVAYDGPPPSIDEDLLRSLSGTSVLLLAVRPELPHVYAYIELRGDLDSSVEAVVRSIGPLLEALASERPG
;
A
#
# COMPACT_ATOMS: atom_id res chain seq x y z
N MET A 1 6.13 55.08 -10.01
CA MET A 1 5.40 54.30 -9.00
C MET A 1 6.37 53.25 -8.48
N GLN A 2 7.03 53.52 -7.36
CA GLN A 2 8.04 52.62 -6.79
C GLN A 2 7.26 51.54 -6.03
N VAL A 3 7.26 50.31 -6.53
CA VAL A 3 6.63 49.20 -5.82
C VAL A 3 7.50 48.93 -4.59
N ASP A 4 6.96 49.23 -3.43
CA ASP A 4 7.61 49.02 -2.14
C ASP A 4 7.90 47.53 -1.95
N GLU A 5 9.13 47.17 -1.54
CA GLU A 5 9.56 45.78 -1.28
C GLU A 5 8.59 45.07 -0.32
N SER A 6 8.00 45.82 0.61
CA SER A 6 6.96 45.38 1.54
C SER A 6 5.70 44.88 0.82
N THR A 7 5.32 45.53 -0.29
CA THR A 7 4.18 45.15 -1.12
C THR A 7 4.47 43.89 -1.91
N ILE A 8 5.69 43.75 -2.45
CA ILE A 8 6.14 42.56 -3.17
C ILE A 8 6.14 41.34 -2.22
N LEU A 9 6.68 41.52 -1.01
CA LEU A 9 6.71 40.48 0.00
C LEU A 9 5.31 40.04 0.42
N LEU A 10 4.39 40.99 0.65
CA LEU A 10 3.00 40.69 0.98
C LEU A 10 2.29 39.91 -0.13
N VAL A 11 2.44 40.34 -1.39
CA VAL A 11 1.89 39.63 -2.55
C VAL A 11 2.43 38.21 -2.65
N LEU A 12 3.74 38.02 -2.39
CA LEU A 12 4.35 36.69 -2.38
C LEU A 12 3.78 35.80 -1.27
N ILE A 13 3.63 36.33 -0.05
CA ILE A 13 3.05 35.59 1.08
C ILE A 13 1.61 35.16 0.77
N VAL A 14 0.81 36.07 0.22
CA VAL A 14 -0.58 35.79 -0.17
C VAL A 14 -0.63 34.71 -1.26
N ALA A 15 0.21 34.82 -2.30
CA ALA A 15 0.27 33.85 -3.39
C ALA A 15 0.71 32.45 -2.90
N VAL A 16 1.71 32.38 -2.02
CA VAL A 16 2.17 31.12 -1.40
C VAL A 16 1.08 30.52 -0.53
N THR A 17 0.44 31.33 0.31
CA THR A 17 -0.64 30.86 1.20
C THR A 17 -1.84 30.36 0.39
N ALA A 18 -2.28 31.09 -0.63
CA ALA A 18 -3.35 30.68 -1.53
C ALA A 18 -3.01 29.35 -2.25
N SER A 19 -1.76 29.18 -2.69
CA SER A 19 -1.28 27.95 -3.31
C SER A 19 -1.31 26.76 -2.34
N ILE A 20 -0.93 26.97 -1.07
CA ILE A 20 -1.02 25.93 -0.03
C ILE A 20 -2.48 25.54 0.24
N VAL A 21 -3.37 26.53 0.37
CA VAL A 21 -4.80 26.30 0.65
C VAL A 21 -5.47 25.57 -0.51
N ALA A 22 -5.30 26.05 -1.75
CA ALA A 22 -5.82 25.38 -2.94
C ALA A 22 -5.23 23.98 -3.11
N GLY A 23 -3.91 23.85 -2.85
CA GLY A 23 -3.20 22.59 -2.89
C GLY A 23 -3.77 21.54 -1.94
N ASN A 24 -4.05 21.94 -0.69
CA ASN A 24 -4.64 21.08 0.33
C ASN A 24 -6.08 20.68 -0.01
N PHE A 25 -6.87 21.59 -0.60
CA PHE A 25 -8.23 21.31 -1.02
C PHE A 25 -8.29 20.27 -2.15
N ILE A 26 -7.46 20.44 -3.18
CA ILE A 26 -7.34 19.49 -4.30
C ILE A 26 -6.84 18.13 -3.79
N GLY A 27 -5.83 18.12 -2.92
CA GLY A 27 -5.31 16.91 -2.29
C GLY A 27 -6.39 16.15 -1.53
N ARG A 28 -7.17 16.86 -0.71
CA ARG A 28 -8.28 16.27 0.06
C ARG A 28 -9.33 15.62 -0.84
N ARG A 29 -9.76 16.29 -1.91
CA ARG A 29 -10.72 15.71 -2.87
C ARG A 29 -10.21 14.44 -3.52
N ARG A 30 -8.92 14.40 -3.86
CA ARG A 30 -8.31 13.20 -4.45
C ARG A 30 -8.24 12.05 -3.44
N VAL A 31 -7.84 12.34 -2.20
CA VAL A 31 -7.86 11.36 -1.10
C VAL A 31 -9.27 10.82 -0.90
N GLU A 32 -10.29 11.69 -0.86
CA GLU A 32 -11.70 11.30 -0.73
C GLU A 32 -12.14 10.36 -1.86
N SER A 33 -11.85 10.72 -3.11
CA SER A 33 -12.20 9.89 -4.27
C SER A 33 -11.57 8.49 -4.20
N VAL A 34 -10.26 8.41 -3.92
CA VAL A 34 -9.56 7.12 -3.82
C VAL A 34 -10.07 6.31 -2.63
N THR A 35 -10.29 6.97 -1.49
CA THR A 35 -10.81 6.33 -0.28
C THR A 35 -12.21 5.76 -0.51
N GLU A 36 -13.05 6.44 -1.28
CA GLU A 36 -14.41 5.98 -1.55
C GLU A 36 -14.46 4.83 -2.55
N VAL A 37 -13.55 4.81 -3.54
CA VAL A 37 -13.36 3.63 -4.41
C VAL A 37 -12.91 2.43 -3.58
N LEU A 38 -11.88 2.62 -2.75
CA LEU A 38 -11.33 1.59 -1.87
C LEU A 38 -12.38 1.06 -0.90
N ARG A 39 -13.13 1.95 -0.23
CA ARG A 39 -14.19 1.56 0.70
C ARG A 39 -15.25 0.71 0.01
N ARG A 40 -15.72 1.13 -1.18
CA ARG A 40 -16.71 0.37 -1.96
C ARG A 40 -16.18 -1.00 -2.38
N SER A 41 -14.94 -1.06 -2.87
CA SER A 41 -14.26 -2.31 -3.21
C SER A 41 -14.22 -3.27 -2.01
N LEU A 42 -13.70 -2.80 -0.87
CA LEU A 42 -13.62 -3.58 0.37
C LEU A 42 -15.00 -4.07 0.82
N THR A 43 -16.02 -3.21 0.86
CA THR A 43 -17.37 -3.61 1.24
C THR A 43 -17.97 -4.64 0.28
N ARG A 44 -17.70 -4.53 -1.03
CA ARG A 44 -18.15 -5.51 -2.04
C ARG A 44 -17.50 -6.88 -1.80
N MET A 45 -16.25 -6.90 -1.33
CA MET A 45 -15.54 -8.11 -0.92
C MET A 45 -15.95 -8.63 0.47
N GLY A 46 -17.01 -8.07 1.08
CA GLY A 46 -17.53 -8.50 2.37
C GLY A 46 -16.81 -7.90 3.58
N ALA A 47 -16.04 -6.83 3.40
CA ALA A 47 -15.34 -6.20 4.52
C ALA A 47 -16.28 -5.47 5.48
N GLU A 48 -16.12 -5.72 6.77
CA GLU A 48 -16.77 -4.94 7.84
C GLU A 48 -15.97 -3.66 8.15
N VAL A 49 -16.16 -2.61 7.34
CA VAL A 49 -15.50 -1.31 7.52
C VAL A 49 -16.09 -0.56 8.72
N ARG A 50 -15.23 -0.08 9.62
CA ARG A 50 -15.62 0.62 10.86
C ARG A 50 -15.27 2.10 10.87
N VAL A 51 -14.04 2.43 10.49
CA VAL A 51 -13.48 3.77 10.70
C VAL A 51 -12.79 4.23 9.44
N VAL A 52 -13.04 5.49 9.07
CA VAL A 52 -12.30 6.17 8.02
C VAL A 52 -11.77 7.49 8.58
N ARG A 53 -10.46 7.58 8.80
CA ARG A 53 -9.77 8.84 9.16
C ARG A 53 -9.13 9.43 7.92
N ARG A 54 -9.24 10.75 7.72
CA ARG A 54 -8.79 11.42 6.48
C ARG A 54 -7.98 12.67 6.79
N SER A 55 -7.02 12.96 5.93
CA SER A 55 -6.24 14.21 5.88
C SER A 55 -6.15 14.70 4.43
N SER A 56 -5.41 15.79 4.19
CA SER A 56 -5.22 16.34 2.83
C SER A 56 -4.36 15.47 1.92
N SER A 57 -3.65 14.47 2.45
CA SER A 57 -2.72 13.62 1.68
C SER A 57 -2.81 12.14 2.04
N MET A 58 -3.60 11.78 3.06
CA MET A 58 -3.70 10.41 3.54
C MET A 58 -5.12 10.05 3.99
N ALA A 59 -5.44 8.76 3.90
CA ALA A 59 -6.61 8.21 4.57
C ALA A 59 -6.28 6.86 5.19
N LEU A 60 -6.90 6.57 6.33
CA LEU A 60 -6.84 5.28 7.01
C LEU A 60 -8.26 4.71 7.03
N VAL A 61 -8.45 3.57 6.37
CA VAL A 61 -9.69 2.77 6.39
C VAL A 61 -9.44 1.55 7.26
N SER A 62 -10.20 1.39 8.34
CA SER A 62 -10.07 0.24 9.24
C SER A 62 -11.33 -0.60 9.25
N GLY A 63 -11.19 -1.92 9.36
CA GLY A 63 -12.31 -2.84 9.46
C GLY A 63 -11.99 -4.08 10.30
N LYS A 64 -13.02 -4.88 10.61
CA LYS A 64 -12.89 -6.03 11.52
C LYS A 64 -12.48 -7.31 10.83
N ARG A 65 -13.08 -7.59 9.66
CA ARG A 65 -12.95 -8.85 8.95
C ARG A 65 -12.96 -8.61 7.46
N LEU A 66 -12.11 -9.34 6.75
CA LEU A 66 -12.05 -9.41 5.28
C LEU A 66 -11.38 -10.73 4.88
N GLY A 67 -12.18 -11.74 4.52
CA GLY A 67 -11.66 -13.09 4.28
C GLY A 67 -10.88 -13.61 5.50
N GLU A 68 -9.64 -14.05 5.27
CA GLU A 68 -8.69 -14.52 6.30
C GLU A 68 -8.13 -13.40 7.19
N LEU A 69 -8.34 -12.13 6.82
CA LEU A 69 -7.87 -10.99 7.61
C LEU A 69 -8.83 -10.64 8.73
N VAL A 70 -8.26 -10.44 9.91
CA VAL A 70 -8.87 -9.84 11.09
C VAL A 70 -8.20 -8.50 11.41
N GLU A 71 -8.97 -7.55 11.93
CA GLU A 71 -8.50 -6.22 12.34
C GLU A 71 -7.62 -5.53 11.28
N PHE A 72 -8.17 -5.42 10.07
CA PHE A 72 -7.42 -4.85 8.95
C PHE A 72 -7.46 -3.32 8.95
N SER A 73 -6.42 -2.75 8.34
CA SER A 73 -6.25 -1.33 8.09
C SER A 73 -5.69 -1.13 6.69
N VAL A 74 -6.18 -0.11 6.00
CA VAL A 74 -5.72 0.28 4.68
C VAL A 74 -5.33 1.74 4.73
N LEU A 75 -4.05 2.01 4.54
CA LEU A 75 -3.49 3.34 4.48
C LEU A 75 -3.35 3.76 3.02
N VAL A 76 -4.09 4.79 2.64
CA VAL A 76 -3.94 5.48 1.37
C VAL A 76 -2.98 6.64 1.57
N GLY A 77 -1.88 6.66 0.83
CA GLY A 77 -0.94 7.78 0.78
C GLY A 77 -0.93 8.40 -0.62
N ILE A 78 -1.17 9.70 -0.71
CA ILE A 78 -1.15 10.46 -1.96
C ILE A 78 -0.12 11.57 -1.85
N VAL A 79 0.80 11.63 -2.82
CA VAL A 79 1.77 12.70 -2.93
C VAL A 79 1.03 14.02 -3.22
N PRO A 80 1.20 15.06 -2.38
CA PRO A 80 0.47 16.31 -2.50
C PRO A 80 1.06 17.18 -3.63
N ARG A 81 0.86 16.76 -4.88
CA ARG A 81 1.40 17.43 -6.10
C ARG A 81 1.02 18.90 -6.22
N SER A 82 -0.14 19.26 -5.68
CA SER A 82 -0.72 20.59 -5.71
C SER A 82 -0.20 21.51 -4.59
N ASN A 83 0.57 20.98 -3.63
CA ASN A 83 1.31 21.77 -2.64
C ASN A 83 2.79 21.69 -2.99
N ALA A 84 3.38 22.79 -3.49
CA ALA A 84 4.76 22.82 -3.99
C ALA A 84 5.78 22.33 -2.93
N PHE A 85 5.69 22.82 -1.69
CA PHE A 85 6.58 22.39 -0.61
C PHE A 85 6.36 20.92 -0.24
N GLY A 86 5.09 20.51 -0.12
CA GLY A 86 4.74 19.11 0.17
C GLY A 86 5.19 18.15 -0.92
N PHE A 87 5.10 18.55 -2.19
CA PHE A 87 5.54 17.79 -3.35
C PHE A 87 7.06 17.64 -3.36
N VAL A 88 7.81 18.73 -3.15
CA VAL A 88 9.28 18.69 -3.11
C VAL A 88 9.75 17.79 -1.96
N ALA A 89 9.21 17.96 -0.76
CA ALA A 89 9.55 17.11 0.39
C ALA A 89 9.22 15.63 0.14
N ALA A 90 8.05 15.34 -0.46
CA ALA A 90 7.66 13.99 -0.82
C ALA A 90 8.57 13.37 -1.88
N ARG A 91 8.98 14.15 -2.88
CA ARG A 91 9.88 13.72 -3.96
C ARG A 91 11.28 13.41 -3.42
N LEU A 92 11.82 14.26 -2.55
CA LEU A 92 13.10 14.04 -1.87
C LEU A 92 13.08 12.77 -1.01
N ALA A 93 11.97 12.50 -0.34
CA ALA A 93 11.75 11.27 0.43
C ALA A 93 11.38 10.05 -0.44
N GLY A 94 11.37 10.16 -1.77
CA GLY A 94 11.03 9.06 -2.68
C GLY A 94 9.58 8.56 -2.56
N ARG A 95 8.67 9.34 -1.96
CA ARG A 95 7.28 8.94 -1.72
C ARG A 95 6.52 8.79 -3.04
N ARG A 96 5.67 7.76 -3.10
CA ARG A 96 4.77 7.48 -4.22
C ARG A 96 3.32 7.50 -3.76
N ASP A 97 2.40 7.61 -4.72
CA ASP A 97 0.99 7.37 -4.46
C ASP A 97 0.82 5.85 -4.25
N LEU A 98 0.50 5.44 -3.03
CA LEU A 98 0.46 4.03 -2.65
C LEU A 98 -0.71 3.73 -1.72
N VAL A 99 -1.21 2.51 -1.82
CA VAL A 99 -2.12 1.92 -0.86
C VAL A 99 -1.37 0.81 -0.12
N MET A 100 -1.37 0.88 1.20
CA MET A 100 -0.82 -0.14 2.07
C MET A 100 -1.97 -0.85 2.78
N LEU A 101 -2.24 -2.09 2.39
CA LEU A 101 -3.13 -2.99 3.13
C LEU A 101 -2.31 -3.68 4.22
N ARG A 102 -2.83 -3.66 5.44
CA ARG A 102 -2.31 -4.43 6.57
C ARG A 102 -3.47 -5.13 7.26
N GLY A 103 -3.38 -6.42 7.54
CA GLY A 103 -4.37 -7.09 8.40
C GLY A 103 -3.76 -8.22 9.17
N ALA A 104 -4.23 -8.44 10.39
CA ALA A 104 -3.82 -9.60 11.16
C ALA A 104 -4.41 -10.87 10.54
N VAL A 105 -3.74 -12.00 10.69
CA VAL A 105 -4.25 -13.29 10.25
C VAL A 105 -4.67 -14.12 11.46
N ALA A 106 -5.83 -14.77 11.37
CA ALA A 106 -6.36 -15.55 12.49
C ALA A 106 -5.46 -16.75 12.85
N ARG A 107 -4.76 -17.30 11.85
CA ARG A 107 -3.77 -18.37 12.00
C ARG A 107 -2.45 -17.90 11.39
N PRO A 108 -1.51 -17.40 12.22
CA PRO A 108 -0.21 -16.95 11.73
C PRO A 108 0.55 -18.12 11.10
N PRO A 109 1.28 -17.88 9.98
CA PRO A 109 2.18 -18.89 9.45
C PRO A 109 3.40 -19.07 10.37
N VAL A 110 4.09 -20.21 10.24
CA VAL A 110 5.31 -20.51 11.01
C VAL A 110 6.53 -19.78 10.46
N ARG A 111 6.52 -19.48 9.15
CA ARG A 111 7.63 -18.85 8.42
C ARG A 111 7.17 -17.59 7.69
N SER A 112 8.13 -16.72 7.38
CA SER A 112 7.89 -15.50 6.63
C SER A 112 7.97 -15.73 5.11
N VAL A 113 7.23 -14.94 4.35
CA VAL A 113 7.38 -14.87 2.89
C VAL A 113 7.08 -13.47 2.39
N ALA A 114 7.81 -13.01 1.39
CA ALA A 114 7.53 -11.77 0.68
C ALA A 114 7.61 -11.97 -0.83
N LEU A 115 6.51 -11.66 -1.53
CA LEU A 115 6.42 -11.57 -2.98
C LEU A 115 6.63 -10.13 -3.41
N LEU A 116 7.64 -9.90 -4.25
CA LEU A 116 8.10 -8.57 -4.62
C LEU A 116 8.11 -8.44 -6.13
N ARG A 117 7.44 -7.41 -6.68
CA ARG A 117 7.45 -7.20 -8.12
C ARG A 117 8.86 -6.85 -8.59
N LYS A 118 9.36 -7.60 -9.59
CA LYS A 118 10.68 -7.36 -10.20
C LYS A 118 10.79 -5.92 -10.72
N GLY A 119 12.01 -5.37 -10.69
CA GLY A 119 12.29 -4.00 -11.16
C GLY A 119 11.80 -2.88 -10.23
N THR A 120 11.20 -3.20 -9.07
CA THR A 120 10.78 -2.20 -8.10
C THR A 120 11.85 -1.94 -7.04
N PRO A 121 11.91 -0.74 -6.44
CA PRO A 121 12.82 -0.45 -5.33
C PRO A 121 12.62 -1.36 -4.12
N ALA A 122 11.42 -1.94 -3.93
CA ALA A 122 11.10 -2.85 -2.85
C ALA A 122 12.00 -4.10 -2.86
N VAL A 123 12.37 -4.59 -4.05
CA VAL A 123 13.25 -5.76 -4.22
C VAL A 123 14.59 -5.57 -3.53
N ARG A 124 15.18 -4.37 -3.62
CA ARG A 124 16.53 -4.10 -3.06
C ARG A 124 16.55 -4.23 -1.53
N SER A 125 15.51 -3.73 -0.87
CA SER A 125 15.41 -3.78 0.59
C SER A 125 14.90 -5.12 1.10
N ALA A 126 14.12 -5.83 0.29
CA ALA A 126 13.42 -7.04 0.72
C ALA A 126 14.18 -8.36 0.48
N ARG A 127 15.29 -8.35 -0.27
CA ARG A 127 16.23 -9.49 -0.26
C ARG A 127 16.78 -9.79 1.13
N ALA A 128 16.74 -8.81 2.04
CA ALA A 128 17.13 -8.98 3.44
C ALA A 128 15.94 -9.38 4.35
N TRP A 129 14.75 -9.62 3.80
CA TRP A 129 13.56 -9.98 4.60
C TRP A 129 13.45 -11.49 4.83
N GLY A 130 14.21 -12.30 4.10
CA GLY A 130 14.35 -13.72 4.37
C GLY A 130 15.80 -14.17 4.18
N GLU A 131 16.12 -15.36 4.69
CA GLU A 131 17.45 -15.98 4.53
C GLU A 131 17.75 -16.36 3.07
N HIS A 132 16.71 -16.62 2.28
CA HIS A 132 16.81 -17.06 0.91
C HIS A 132 15.94 -16.20 -0.02
N SER A 133 16.31 -16.20 -1.31
CA SER A 133 15.48 -15.59 -2.34
C SER A 133 15.54 -16.35 -3.65
N SER A 134 14.42 -16.40 -4.37
CA SER A 134 14.29 -17.00 -5.69
C SER A 134 13.44 -16.13 -6.61
N ASP A 135 13.60 -16.34 -7.91
CA ASP A 135 12.83 -15.66 -8.94
C ASP A 135 11.66 -16.54 -9.37
N LEU A 136 10.42 -16.03 -9.30
CA LEU A 136 9.20 -16.71 -9.75
C LEU A 136 8.39 -15.79 -10.67
N GLY A 137 8.47 -16.04 -11.98
CA GLY A 137 7.81 -15.22 -13.00
C GLY A 137 8.20 -13.74 -12.89
N ASP A 138 7.20 -12.88 -12.69
CA ASP A 138 7.34 -11.43 -12.52
C ASP A 138 7.75 -11.00 -11.10
N PHE A 139 7.89 -11.96 -10.18
CA PHE A 139 8.14 -11.71 -8.76
C PHE A 139 9.50 -12.28 -8.30
N VAL A 140 10.07 -11.62 -7.30
CA VAL A 140 11.11 -12.15 -6.43
C VAL A 140 10.43 -12.63 -5.16
N VAL A 141 10.75 -13.83 -4.71
CA VAL A 141 10.25 -14.40 -3.47
C VAL A 141 11.38 -14.46 -2.48
N ALA A 142 11.22 -13.76 -1.35
CA ALA A 142 12.10 -13.89 -0.19
C ALA A 142 11.40 -14.74 0.87
N TYR A 143 12.13 -15.67 1.48
CA TYR A 143 11.57 -16.65 2.42
C TYR A 143 12.62 -17.14 3.41
N ASP A 144 12.13 -17.69 4.54
CA ASP A 144 12.93 -18.38 5.54
C ASP A 144 12.72 -19.90 5.46
N GLY A 145 13.80 -20.67 5.57
CA GLY A 145 13.77 -22.14 5.50
C GLY A 145 13.57 -22.71 4.09
N PRO A 146 12.92 -23.87 3.93
CA PRO A 146 12.67 -24.47 2.61
C PRO A 146 11.84 -23.57 1.70
N PRO A 147 11.99 -23.64 0.37
CA PRO A 147 11.21 -22.81 -0.56
C PRO A 147 9.70 -23.08 -0.40
N PRO A 148 8.86 -22.03 -0.30
CA PRO A 148 7.41 -22.20 -0.24
C PRO A 148 6.87 -22.71 -1.58
N SER A 149 5.89 -23.61 -1.53
CA SER A 149 5.21 -24.12 -2.73
C SER A 149 4.16 -23.11 -3.19
N ILE A 150 4.58 -22.15 -4.02
CA ILE A 150 3.70 -21.10 -4.53
C ILE A 150 3.18 -21.51 -5.92
N ASP A 151 1.85 -21.62 -6.03
CA ASP A 151 1.14 -21.94 -7.26
C ASP A 151 1.23 -20.79 -8.31
N GLU A 152 1.29 -21.17 -9.58
CA GLU A 152 1.16 -20.28 -10.73
C GLU A 152 -0.15 -19.49 -10.74
N ASP A 153 -1.27 -20.04 -10.26
CA ASP A 153 -2.55 -19.33 -10.20
C ASP A 153 -2.46 -18.09 -9.27
N LEU A 154 -1.77 -18.22 -8.13
CA LEU A 154 -1.50 -17.09 -7.25
C LEU A 154 -0.65 -16.04 -7.98
N LEU A 155 0.43 -16.46 -8.64
CA LEU A 155 1.32 -15.54 -9.37
C LEU A 155 0.59 -14.84 -10.51
N ARG A 156 -0.27 -15.55 -11.25
CA ARG A 156 -1.09 -14.97 -12.32
C ARG A 156 -2.08 -13.94 -11.79
N SER A 157 -2.72 -14.19 -10.65
CA SER A 157 -3.64 -13.23 -10.04
C SER A 157 -2.96 -11.89 -9.70
N LEU A 158 -1.68 -11.92 -9.30
CA LEU A 158 -0.92 -10.73 -8.95
C LEU A 158 -0.22 -10.07 -10.15
N SER A 159 0.21 -10.84 -11.16
CA SER A 159 1.04 -10.35 -12.28
C SER A 159 0.37 -9.25 -13.12
N GLY A 160 -0.96 -9.28 -13.25
CA GLY A 160 -1.74 -8.27 -13.99
C GLY A 160 -2.05 -6.98 -13.21
N THR A 161 -1.56 -6.84 -11.98
CA THR A 161 -1.98 -5.78 -11.05
C THR A 161 -0.87 -4.80 -10.72
N SER A 162 -1.22 -3.71 -10.01
CA SER A 162 -0.25 -2.72 -9.53
C SER A 162 0.38 -3.06 -8.17
N VAL A 163 0.32 -4.34 -7.76
CA VAL A 163 0.94 -4.84 -6.53
C VAL A 163 2.46 -4.81 -6.68
N LEU A 164 3.12 -4.15 -5.72
CA LEU A 164 4.58 -4.07 -5.64
C LEU A 164 5.17 -5.08 -4.66
N LEU A 165 4.44 -5.35 -3.58
CA LEU A 165 4.88 -6.20 -2.49
C LEU A 165 3.66 -6.82 -1.82
N LEU A 166 3.69 -8.12 -1.57
CA LEU A 166 2.81 -8.85 -0.68
C LEU A 166 3.67 -9.67 0.28
N ALA A 167 3.64 -9.36 1.56
CA ALA A 167 4.47 -10.01 2.58
C ALA A 167 3.62 -10.54 3.73
N VAL A 168 4.01 -11.69 4.26
CA VAL A 168 3.42 -12.32 5.44
C VAL A 168 4.53 -12.59 6.43
N ARG A 169 4.36 -12.13 7.67
CA ARG A 169 5.39 -12.23 8.72
C ARG A 169 4.87 -13.00 9.94
N PRO A 170 5.67 -13.90 10.52
CA PRO A 170 5.28 -14.62 11.72
C PRO A 170 5.44 -13.76 12.99
N GLU A 171 6.48 -12.91 13.08
CA GLU A 171 6.71 -12.07 14.28
C GLU A 171 5.65 -10.98 14.47
N LEU A 172 5.11 -10.50 13.34
CA LEU A 172 4.04 -9.54 13.27
C LEU A 172 2.97 -10.22 12.44
N PRO A 173 2.02 -10.99 13.03
CA PRO A 173 1.12 -11.95 12.37
C PRO A 173 0.13 -11.24 11.44
N HIS A 174 0.67 -10.60 10.41
CA HIS A 174 0.02 -9.65 9.56
C HIS A 174 0.47 -9.88 8.13
N VAL A 175 -0.48 -9.73 7.23
CA VAL A 175 -0.21 -9.54 5.82
C VAL A 175 0.01 -8.05 5.59
N TYR A 176 1.00 -7.73 4.76
CA TYR A 176 1.29 -6.40 4.25
C TYR A 176 1.25 -6.44 2.73
N ALA A 177 0.46 -5.57 2.12
CA ALA A 177 0.48 -5.40 0.67
C ALA A 177 0.64 -3.93 0.28
N TYR A 178 1.50 -3.66 -0.68
CA TYR A 178 1.71 -2.34 -1.26
C TYR A 178 1.23 -2.32 -2.71
N ILE A 179 0.35 -1.38 -3.02
CA ILE A 179 -0.32 -1.26 -4.33
C ILE A 179 -0.08 0.16 -4.85
N GLU A 180 0.41 0.30 -6.08
CA GLU A 180 0.50 1.64 -6.71
C GLU A 180 -0.88 2.09 -7.20
N LEU A 181 -1.18 3.37 -6.96
CA LEU A 181 -2.45 4.00 -7.37
C LEU A 181 -2.55 4.31 -8.88
N ARG A 182 -1.60 3.85 -9.70
CA ARG A 182 -1.55 4.14 -11.15
C ARG A 182 -2.37 3.17 -12.01
N GLY A 183 -2.78 2.03 -11.46
CA GLY A 183 -3.57 1.02 -12.16
C GLY A 183 -5.00 0.91 -11.65
N ASP A 184 -5.68 -0.19 -12.01
CA ASP A 184 -6.97 -0.52 -11.44
C ASP A 184 -6.83 -0.93 -9.97
N LEU A 185 -7.17 0.01 -9.08
CA LEU A 185 -7.11 -0.18 -7.64
C LEU A 185 -8.06 -1.29 -7.18
N ASP A 186 -9.24 -1.42 -7.80
CA ASP A 186 -10.26 -2.40 -7.40
C ASP A 186 -9.73 -3.81 -7.65
N SER A 187 -9.31 -4.08 -8.89
CA SER A 187 -8.70 -5.36 -9.30
C SER A 187 -7.44 -5.69 -8.50
N SER A 188 -6.61 -4.68 -8.19
CA SER A 188 -5.38 -4.90 -7.43
C SER A 188 -5.63 -5.26 -5.96
N VAL A 189 -6.61 -4.60 -5.32
CA VAL A 189 -7.00 -4.95 -3.94
C VAL A 189 -7.67 -6.33 -3.91
N GLU A 190 -8.53 -6.63 -4.88
CA GLU A 190 -9.19 -7.93 -5.01
C GLU A 190 -8.18 -9.07 -5.18
N ALA A 191 -7.20 -8.89 -6.08
CA ALA A 191 -6.13 -9.87 -6.28
C ALA A 191 -5.32 -10.12 -5.01
N VAL A 192 -4.99 -9.05 -4.26
CA VAL A 192 -4.30 -9.18 -2.97
C VAL A 192 -5.15 -9.99 -2.00
N VAL A 193 -6.41 -9.62 -1.79
CA VAL A 193 -7.29 -10.30 -0.83
C VAL A 193 -7.47 -11.78 -1.17
N ARG A 194 -7.67 -12.11 -2.45
CA ARG A 194 -7.79 -13.49 -2.94
C ARG A 194 -6.49 -14.29 -2.78
N SER A 195 -5.34 -13.66 -2.88
CA SER A 195 -4.04 -14.32 -2.76
C SER A 195 -3.67 -14.71 -1.32
N ILE A 196 -4.31 -14.10 -0.30
CA ILE A 196 -3.92 -14.31 1.11
C ILE A 196 -4.14 -15.75 1.55
N GLY A 197 -5.30 -16.34 1.27
CA GLY A 197 -5.64 -17.71 1.67
C GLY A 197 -4.65 -18.74 1.10
N PRO A 198 -4.50 -18.82 -0.23
CA PRO A 198 -3.55 -19.75 -0.86
C PRO A 198 -2.10 -19.52 -0.40
N LEU A 199 -1.71 -18.25 -0.15
CA LEU A 199 -0.39 -17.95 0.39
C LEU A 199 -0.21 -18.51 1.81
N LEU A 200 -1.21 -18.34 2.69
CA LEU A 200 -1.16 -18.90 4.04
C LEU A 200 -1.12 -20.43 4.02
N GLU A 201 -1.83 -21.08 3.10
CA GLU A 201 -1.79 -22.53 2.91
C GLU A 201 -0.40 -23.02 2.48
N ALA A 202 0.24 -22.33 1.52
CA ALA A 202 1.61 -22.61 1.08
C ALA A 202 2.66 -22.45 2.20
N LEU A 203 2.34 -21.68 3.24
CA LEU A 203 3.19 -21.47 4.41
C LEU A 203 2.84 -22.38 5.59
N ALA A 204 1.67 -23.03 5.57
CA ALA A 204 1.20 -23.93 6.63
C ALA A 204 1.76 -25.35 6.51
N SER A 205 2.33 -25.71 5.35
CA SER A 205 2.96 -27.00 5.13
C SER A 205 4.27 -27.11 5.91
N GLU A 206 4.28 -28.05 6.87
CA GLU A 206 5.31 -28.43 7.86
C GLU A 206 5.15 -27.82 9.26
N ARG A 207 4.09 -28.27 9.96
CA ARG A 207 4.24 -28.50 11.40
C ARG A 207 5.19 -29.69 11.58
N PRO A 208 6.29 -29.58 12.33
CA PRO A 208 6.96 -30.78 12.81
C PRO A 208 5.93 -31.55 13.64
N GLY A 209 5.64 -32.77 13.19
CA GLY A 209 5.02 -33.79 14.03
C GLY A 209 5.97 -34.21 15.14
#